data_AF-A0A7W7NWT2-F1
#
_entry.id   AF-A0A7W7NWT2-F1
#
_cell.length_a   1.000
_cell.length_b   1.000
_cell.length_c   1.000
_cell.angle_alpha   90.00
_cell.angle_beta   90.00
_cell.angle_gamma   90.00
#
_symmetry.space_group_name_H-M   'P 1'
#
loop_
_entity.id
_entity.type
_entity.pdbx_description
1 polymer ?
#
loop_
_entity_poly.entity_id
_entity_poly.type
_entity_poly.pdbx_seq_one_letter_code
_entity_poly.pdbx_strand_id
1 'polypeptide(L)'
;MTADTSSWIDTVRGDETGLVIPAHPQALLDMGVDFLTRGFQAFGALEADNRVTRLSARACPGGSTGQKLLLDVEYLHPGAHLHQNLFVKFSRDFTDLVRDTRGKYEMQTEIRLAELSRLDAFPIAVPRPYFADYQATSKTGLLITQCIPFGEGEVEPHYPKCMDHRLESPEAYYHTIVTNLARLSGTHRAGLLSPQVEALFPYDREASIAATRIGRDSSELARDIVALKSFVLEHPRLVPTHLRSPMFLSRFARQALRFHAHQDAIARFLQSDPQFVAMCHWNANIDNAWFWRDPSGELKCGLLDWGHAGQMNVAFALWGSISAAHQDVWQIHLDSLIERFMTVLHESGGPLLKREALRLHLLSYVGLMGLGYFLQSPDRILRQFPTIADASGPRDPAFGQHDSARNQLHILTMFLDLWSRNDFDRVIDDVLRSQADPRPERPDTEVLNHAKH
;
A
#
# COMPACT_ATOMS: atom_id res chain seq x y z
N MET A 1 30.60 2.32 -6.53
CA MET A 1 30.57 2.19 -8.00
C MET A 1 29.99 3.47 -8.55
N THR A 2 30.74 4.24 -9.33
CA THR A 2 30.20 5.38 -10.08
C THR A 2 29.20 4.82 -11.08
N ALA A 3 27.92 5.19 -10.95
CA ALA A 3 26.89 4.75 -11.89
C ALA A 3 27.25 5.24 -13.29
N ASP A 4 27.22 4.34 -14.27
CA ASP A 4 27.37 4.68 -15.67
C ASP A 4 26.13 5.51 -16.10
N THR A 5 26.35 6.80 -16.35
CA THR A 5 25.27 7.74 -16.69
C THR A 5 24.89 7.69 -18.17
N SER A 6 25.59 6.93 -19.00
CA SER A 6 25.34 6.87 -20.45
C SER A 6 23.99 6.24 -20.83
N SER A 7 23.26 5.66 -19.87
CA SER A 7 21.91 5.11 -20.04
C SER A 7 20.81 5.98 -19.43
N TRP A 8 21.13 7.18 -18.94
CA TRP A 8 20.15 8.06 -18.31
C TRP A 8 19.24 8.66 -19.39
N ILE A 9 17.95 8.68 -19.10
CA ILE A 9 16.96 9.35 -19.91
C ILE A 9 16.63 10.62 -19.15
N ASP A 10 16.91 11.79 -19.71
CA ASP A 10 16.61 13.07 -19.03
C ASP A 10 15.11 13.39 -19.10
N THR A 11 14.51 13.13 -20.26
CA THR A 11 13.10 13.44 -20.53
C THR A 11 12.44 12.38 -21.40
N VAL A 12 11.12 12.29 -21.28
CA VAL A 12 10.27 11.45 -22.13
C VAL A 12 9.03 12.23 -22.56
N ARG A 13 8.35 11.79 -23.61
CA ARG A 13 7.01 12.28 -23.91
C ARG A 13 6.00 11.45 -23.12
N GLY A 14 5.22 12.11 -22.25
CA GLY A 14 4.16 11.48 -21.47
C GLY A 14 3.01 11.02 -22.37
N ASP A 15 2.39 9.91 -21.99
CA ASP A 15 1.36 9.27 -22.81
C ASP A 15 0.02 10.02 -22.72
N GLU A 16 -0.29 10.65 -21.58
CA GLU A 16 -1.58 11.30 -21.35
C GLU A 16 -1.58 12.78 -21.74
N THR A 17 -0.58 13.56 -21.30
CA THR A 17 -0.54 15.00 -21.60
C THR A 17 0.15 15.33 -22.91
N GLY A 18 0.92 14.37 -23.47
CA GLY A 18 1.77 14.59 -24.64
C GLY A 18 2.94 15.55 -24.38
N LEU A 19 3.13 16.04 -23.15
CA LEU A 19 4.22 16.93 -22.79
C LEU A 19 5.55 16.17 -22.69
N VAL A 20 6.64 16.91 -22.87
CA VAL A 20 7.97 16.43 -22.48
C VAL A 20 8.06 16.53 -20.97
N ILE A 21 8.18 15.39 -20.28
CA ILE A 21 8.25 15.30 -18.82
C ILE A 21 9.68 14.93 -18.39
N PRO A 22 10.19 15.52 -17.29
CA PRO A 22 11.49 15.18 -16.74
C PRO A 22 11.48 13.83 -16.02
N ALA A 23 12.54 13.05 -16.19
CA ALA A 23 12.65 11.70 -15.65
C ALA A 23 13.32 11.63 -14.27
N HIS A 24 14.01 12.70 -13.85
CA HIS A 24 14.74 12.77 -12.60
C HIS A 24 14.83 14.24 -12.08
N PRO A 25 15.26 14.46 -10.81
CA PRO A 25 15.34 15.77 -10.19
C PRO A 25 16.04 16.86 -10.99
N GLN A 26 17.25 16.55 -11.50
CA GLN A 26 18.02 17.55 -12.25
C GLN A 26 17.30 18.00 -13.53
N ALA A 27 16.71 17.07 -14.30
CA ALA A 27 15.95 17.41 -15.49
C ALA A 27 14.73 18.30 -15.16
N LEU A 28 14.06 18.06 -14.02
CA LEU A 28 12.96 18.93 -13.57
C LEU A 28 13.44 20.36 -13.27
N LEU A 29 14.60 20.49 -12.61
CA LEU A 29 15.18 21.79 -12.28
C LEU A 29 15.66 22.54 -13.52
N ASP A 30 16.26 21.83 -14.48
CA ASP A 30 16.71 22.42 -15.75
C ASP A 30 15.54 22.92 -16.60
N MET A 31 14.41 22.20 -16.58
CA MET A 31 13.17 22.63 -17.25
C MET A 31 12.42 23.75 -16.49
N GLY A 32 12.60 23.83 -15.17
CA GLY A 32 12.23 24.97 -14.33
C GLY A 32 10.74 25.35 -14.34
N VAL A 33 10.49 26.63 -14.09
CA VAL A 33 9.15 27.20 -13.92
C VAL A 33 8.29 27.13 -15.19
N ASP A 34 8.91 27.09 -16.37
CA ASP A 34 8.22 26.99 -17.66
C ASP A 34 7.58 25.61 -17.84
N PHE A 35 8.23 24.55 -17.38
CA PHE A 35 7.62 23.23 -17.34
C PHE A 35 6.49 23.16 -16.32
N LEU A 36 6.72 23.63 -15.09
CA LEU A 36 5.68 23.59 -14.05
C LEU A 36 4.43 24.37 -14.47
N THR A 37 4.60 25.54 -15.08
CA THR A 37 3.48 26.34 -15.60
C THR A 37 2.68 25.55 -16.64
N ARG A 38 3.35 25.04 -17.68
CA ARG A 38 2.67 24.28 -18.75
C ARG A 38 2.05 22.99 -18.24
N GLY A 39 2.75 22.27 -17.36
CA GLY A 39 2.28 21.03 -16.75
C GLY A 39 1.03 21.26 -15.90
N PHE A 40 1.06 22.25 -15.00
CA PHE A 40 -0.09 22.54 -14.14
C PHE A 40 -1.29 23.07 -14.94
N GLN A 41 -1.06 23.85 -15.99
CA GLN A 41 -2.13 24.31 -16.89
C GLN A 41 -2.72 23.16 -17.71
N ALA A 42 -1.88 22.32 -18.32
CA ALA A 42 -2.33 21.15 -19.10
C ALA A 42 -3.08 20.15 -18.22
N PHE A 43 -2.63 19.97 -16.98
CA PHE A 43 -3.31 19.13 -16.01
C PHE A 43 -4.56 19.81 -15.45
N GLY A 44 -4.73 21.14 -15.55
CA GLY A 44 -5.88 21.87 -15.00
C GLY A 44 -5.79 22.14 -13.49
N ALA A 45 -4.57 22.18 -12.94
CA ALA A 45 -4.29 22.61 -11.57
C ALA A 45 -3.98 24.11 -11.46
N LEU A 46 -3.71 24.78 -12.59
CA LEU A 46 -3.39 26.20 -12.67
C LEU A 46 -4.16 26.84 -13.82
N GLU A 47 -4.71 28.04 -13.59
CA GLU A 47 -5.44 28.81 -14.59
C GLU A 47 -4.52 29.28 -15.74
N ALA A 48 -5.10 29.48 -16.93
CA ALA A 48 -4.37 29.82 -18.14
C ALA A 48 -3.68 31.20 -18.09
N ASP A 49 -4.19 32.13 -17.29
CA ASP A 49 -3.63 33.48 -17.08
C ASP A 49 -2.61 33.54 -15.93
N ASN A 50 -2.43 32.44 -15.20
CA ASN A 50 -1.49 32.33 -14.08
C ASN A 50 -0.23 31.56 -14.50
N ARG A 51 0.87 31.69 -13.73
CA ARG A 51 2.12 30.96 -13.97
C ARG A 51 2.92 30.79 -12.69
N VAL A 52 3.80 29.81 -12.68
CA VAL A 52 4.84 29.70 -11.66
C VAL A 52 5.91 30.74 -11.94
N THR A 53 6.29 31.54 -10.93
CA THR A 53 7.28 32.62 -11.04
C THR A 53 8.59 32.28 -10.37
N ARG A 54 8.58 31.37 -9.39
CA ARG A 54 9.76 30.94 -8.65
C ARG A 54 9.66 29.46 -8.30
N LEU A 55 10.81 28.80 -8.25
CA LEU A 55 10.98 27.41 -7.86
C LEU A 55 12.24 27.28 -6.99
N SER A 56 12.10 26.65 -5.83
CA SER A 56 13.21 26.00 -5.11
C SER A 56 12.88 24.54 -4.85
N ALA A 57 13.92 23.71 -4.70
CA ALA A 57 13.74 22.30 -4.43
C ALA A 57 14.76 21.80 -3.42
N ARG A 58 14.36 20.79 -2.66
CA ARG A 58 15.25 20.01 -1.79
C ARG A 58 14.92 18.52 -1.91
N ALA A 59 15.92 17.68 -1.70
CA ALA A 59 15.73 16.24 -1.66
C ALA A 59 14.75 15.85 -0.54
N CYS A 60 13.81 14.96 -0.85
CA CYS A 60 12.97 14.31 0.15
C CYS A 60 13.58 12.94 0.45
N PRO A 61 14.23 12.75 1.61
CA PRO A 61 14.78 11.44 1.97
C PRO A 61 13.63 10.46 2.25
N GLY A 62 13.78 9.20 1.82
CA GLY A 62 12.87 8.11 2.19
C GLY A 62 11.99 7.53 1.08
N GLY A 63 11.22 6.51 1.46
CA GLY A 63 10.40 5.68 0.58
C GLY A 63 11.22 4.64 -0.22
N SER A 64 10.57 3.54 -0.59
CA SER A 64 11.24 2.38 -1.22
C SER A 64 11.43 2.48 -2.73
N THR A 65 10.84 3.50 -3.37
CA THR A 65 10.78 3.61 -4.83
C THR A 65 10.97 5.04 -5.29
N GLY A 66 11.72 5.20 -6.39
CA GLY A 66 11.87 6.46 -7.11
C GLY A 66 12.55 7.57 -6.32
N GLN A 67 13.09 8.57 -7.03
CA GLN A 67 13.56 9.80 -6.40
C GLN A 67 12.39 10.71 -6.01
N LYS A 68 12.60 11.56 -5.00
CA LYS A 68 11.56 12.45 -4.47
C LYS A 68 12.12 13.84 -4.16
N LEU A 69 11.32 14.87 -4.38
CA LEU A 69 11.64 16.25 -4.03
C LEU A 69 10.52 16.88 -3.22
N LEU A 70 10.90 17.88 -2.42
CA LEU A 70 10.00 18.89 -1.89
C LEU A 70 10.29 20.19 -2.64
N LEU A 71 9.27 20.80 -3.22
CA LEU A 71 9.38 22.06 -3.94
C LEU A 71 8.70 23.17 -3.13
N ASP A 72 9.29 24.36 -3.19
CA ASP A 72 8.59 25.61 -2.86
C ASP A 72 8.40 26.39 -4.16
N VAL A 73 7.16 26.77 -4.45
CA VAL A 73 6.79 27.50 -5.66
C VAL A 73 6.06 28.79 -5.33
N GLU A 74 6.32 29.83 -6.12
CA GLU A 74 5.54 31.06 -6.10
C GLU A 74 4.73 31.17 -7.40
N TYR A 75 3.51 31.72 -7.31
CA TYR A 75 2.63 31.93 -8.45
C TYR A 75 2.48 33.42 -8.73
N LEU A 76 2.28 33.78 -10.01
CA LEU A 76 1.98 35.17 -10.40
C LEU A 76 0.73 35.70 -9.70
N HIS A 77 -0.30 34.86 -9.61
CA HIS A 77 -1.53 35.14 -8.88
C HIS A 77 -1.70 34.07 -7.77
N PRO A 78 -1.24 34.33 -6.54
CA PRO A 78 -1.45 33.43 -5.43
C PRO A 78 -2.96 33.27 -5.14
N GLY A 79 -3.36 32.08 -4.71
CA GLY A 79 -4.74 31.78 -4.35
C GLY A 79 -4.83 30.78 -3.20
N ALA A 80 -5.91 30.84 -2.41
CA ALA A 80 -6.09 29.95 -1.25
C ALA A 80 -6.12 28.46 -1.61
N HIS A 81 -6.42 28.13 -2.87
CA HIS A 81 -6.44 26.76 -3.39
C HIS A 81 -5.10 26.31 -4.01
N LEU A 82 -4.11 27.22 -4.11
CA LEU A 82 -2.80 26.96 -4.70
C LEU A 82 -1.74 26.78 -3.61
N HIS A 83 -1.40 25.53 -3.33
CA HIS A 83 -0.31 25.15 -2.44
C HIS A 83 1.04 25.58 -3.01
N GLN A 84 1.87 26.18 -2.16
CA GLN A 84 3.24 26.60 -2.49
C GLN A 84 4.25 25.49 -2.17
N ASN A 85 3.97 24.66 -1.17
CA ASN A 85 4.79 23.50 -0.82
C ASN A 85 4.27 22.28 -1.56
N LEU A 86 5.06 21.73 -2.48
CA LEU A 86 4.69 20.58 -3.32
C LEU A 86 5.61 19.39 -3.06
N PHE A 87 5.06 18.18 -3.24
CA PHE A 87 5.79 16.93 -3.22
C PHE A 87 5.91 16.39 -4.64
N VAL A 88 7.10 15.92 -5.00
CA VAL A 88 7.38 15.33 -6.31
C VAL A 88 7.85 13.90 -6.11
N LYS A 89 7.28 12.98 -6.90
CA LYS A 89 7.73 11.60 -7.01
C LYS A 89 8.10 11.31 -8.46
N PHE A 90 9.24 10.67 -8.66
CA PHE A 90 9.66 10.12 -9.94
C PHE A 90 9.51 8.61 -9.90
N SER A 91 9.17 8.00 -11.03
CA SER A 91 9.09 6.53 -11.15
C SER A 91 10.47 5.87 -11.12
N ARG A 92 11.47 6.55 -11.69
CA ARG A 92 12.83 6.04 -11.91
C ARG A 92 13.75 6.45 -10.76
N ASP A 93 14.75 5.61 -10.51
CA ASP A 93 15.92 5.98 -9.71
C ASP A 93 17.18 5.45 -10.40
N PHE A 94 17.74 6.25 -11.30
CA PHE A 94 18.92 5.85 -12.08
C PHE A 94 20.18 5.68 -11.23
N THR A 95 20.15 6.06 -9.94
CA THR A 95 21.26 5.93 -9.00
C THR A 95 21.13 4.71 -8.08
N ASP A 96 19.95 4.10 -8.01
CA ASP A 96 19.67 2.95 -7.15
C ASP A 96 18.81 1.91 -7.89
N LEU A 97 19.48 0.84 -8.35
CA LEU A 97 18.83 -0.24 -9.10
C LEU A 97 17.71 -0.94 -8.30
N VAL A 98 17.82 -1.03 -6.97
CA VAL A 98 16.80 -1.67 -6.13
C VAL A 98 15.54 -0.81 -6.13
N ARG A 99 15.69 0.51 -5.97
CA ARG A 99 14.57 1.46 -6.01
C ARG A 99 13.96 1.59 -7.41
N ASP A 100 14.77 1.57 -8.46
CA ASP A 100 14.31 1.64 -9.85
C ASP A 100 13.51 0.41 -10.27
N THR A 101 13.98 -0.78 -9.89
CA THR A 101 13.41 -2.05 -10.36
C THR A 101 11.95 -2.20 -9.95
N ARG A 102 11.58 -1.73 -8.77
CA ARG A 102 10.19 -1.70 -8.31
C ARG A 102 9.48 -0.43 -8.75
N GLY A 103 10.06 0.74 -8.46
CA GLY A 103 9.41 2.04 -8.57
C GLY A 103 8.84 2.35 -9.95
N LYS A 104 9.52 1.91 -11.00
CA LYS A 104 9.08 2.17 -12.36
C LYS A 104 7.73 1.52 -12.70
N TYR A 105 7.37 0.42 -12.04
CA TYR A 105 6.09 -0.26 -12.30
C TYR A 105 4.96 0.23 -11.39
N GLU A 106 5.27 0.62 -10.15
CA GLU A 106 4.23 0.97 -9.16
C GLU A 106 3.57 2.33 -9.46
N MET A 107 4.29 3.22 -10.14
CA MET A 107 3.85 4.61 -10.32
C MET A 107 2.73 4.77 -11.35
N GLN A 108 2.61 3.85 -12.32
CA GLN A 108 1.60 3.96 -13.36
C GLN A 108 0.18 4.02 -12.79
N THR A 109 -0.12 3.17 -11.80
CA THR A 109 -1.43 3.17 -11.12
C THR A 109 -1.64 4.39 -10.24
N GLU A 110 -0.58 4.89 -9.62
CA GLU A 110 -0.62 6.09 -8.78
C GLU A 110 -0.94 7.35 -9.60
N ILE A 111 -0.40 7.44 -10.83
CA ILE A 111 -0.69 8.53 -11.77
C ILE A 111 -2.17 8.52 -12.19
N ARG A 112 -2.71 7.35 -12.54
CA ARG A 112 -4.14 7.20 -12.86
C ARG A 112 -5.05 7.56 -11.68
N LEU A 113 -4.60 7.25 -10.45
CA LEU A 113 -5.36 7.62 -9.27
C LEU A 113 -5.32 9.14 -9.04
N ALA A 114 -4.18 9.78 -9.28
CA ALA A 114 -4.08 11.24 -9.19
C ALA A 114 -5.06 11.93 -10.16
N GLU A 115 -5.29 11.39 -11.35
CA GLU A 115 -6.34 11.91 -12.24
C GLU A 115 -7.74 11.67 -11.67
N LEU A 116 -8.03 10.44 -11.25
CA LEU A 116 -9.32 10.05 -10.69
C LEU A 116 -9.69 10.83 -9.43
N SER A 117 -8.72 11.16 -8.59
CA SER A 117 -8.94 11.83 -7.31
C SER A 117 -9.26 13.32 -7.42
N ARG A 118 -9.25 13.87 -8.63
CA ARG A 118 -9.67 15.25 -8.89
C ARG A 118 -11.16 15.42 -9.01
N LEU A 119 -11.90 14.33 -9.13
CA LEU A 119 -13.36 14.38 -9.17
C LEU A 119 -13.88 14.92 -7.85
N ASP A 120 -14.81 15.89 -7.90
CA ASP A 120 -15.39 16.51 -6.71
C ASP A 120 -16.02 15.49 -5.74
N ALA A 121 -16.49 14.36 -6.27
CA ALA A 121 -17.11 13.28 -5.51
C ALA A 121 -16.13 12.20 -5.02
N PHE A 122 -14.81 12.39 -5.15
CA PHE A 122 -13.85 11.39 -4.68
C PHE A 122 -13.98 11.23 -3.14
N PRO A 123 -14.17 9.99 -2.62
CA PRO A 123 -14.81 9.80 -1.32
C PRO A 123 -13.93 10.02 -0.08
N ILE A 124 -12.62 10.21 -0.29
CA ILE A 124 -11.61 10.29 0.77
C ILE A 124 -10.57 11.36 0.45
N ALA A 125 -9.90 11.85 1.49
CA ALA A 125 -8.82 12.81 1.31
C ALA A 125 -7.57 12.13 0.74
N VAL A 126 -7.05 12.69 -0.35
CA VAL A 126 -5.72 12.39 -0.93
C VAL A 126 -5.00 13.71 -1.18
N PRO A 127 -3.65 13.72 -1.35
CA PRO A 127 -2.95 14.93 -1.75
C PRO A 127 -3.51 15.50 -3.03
N ARG A 128 -3.84 16.79 -3.04
CA ARG A 128 -4.27 17.48 -4.27
C ARG A 128 -3.18 17.32 -5.35
N PRO A 129 -3.50 16.73 -6.51
CA PRO A 129 -2.54 16.56 -7.58
C PRO A 129 -2.42 17.85 -8.40
N TYR A 130 -1.19 18.18 -8.76
CA TYR A 130 -0.81 19.33 -9.58
C TYR A 130 -0.36 18.91 -10.99
N PHE A 131 0.23 17.73 -11.10
CA PHE A 131 0.62 17.13 -12.37
C PHE A 131 0.78 15.62 -12.19
N ALA A 132 0.38 14.84 -13.19
CA ALA A 132 0.66 13.41 -13.24
C ALA A 132 0.76 12.97 -14.71
N ASP A 133 1.84 12.29 -15.08
CA ASP A 133 1.96 11.67 -16.41
C ASP A 133 3.03 10.57 -16.40
N TYR A 134 2.85 9.57 -17.26
CA TYR A 134 3.65 8.37 -17.37
C TYR A 134 3.86 7.98 -18.83
N GLN A 135 5.07 7.52 -19.17
CA GLN A 135 5.33 6.87 -20.45
C GLN A 135 5.53 5.37 -20.25
N ALA A 136 4.63 4.56 -20.82
CA ALA A 136 4.62 3.11 -20.68
C ALA A 136 5.88 2.42 -21.23
N THR A 137 6.43 2.93 -22.35
CA THR A 137 7.58 2.31 -23.04
C THR A 137 8.83 2.30 -22.16
N SER A 138 9.22 3.45 -21.61
CA SER A 138 10.40 3.56 -20.74
C SER A 138 10.09 3.38 -19.25
N LYS A 139 8.80 3.30 -18.88
CA LYS A 139 8.31 3.24 -17.51
C LYS A 139 8.68 4.47 -16.69
N THR A 140 8.68 5.62 -17.36
CA THR A 140 9.11 6.90 -16.80
C THR A 140 7.90 7.80 -16.64
N GLY A 141 7.57 8.11 -15.40
CA GLY A 141 6.56 9.10 -15.03
C GLY A 141 6.98 10.02 -13.89
N LEU A 142 6.16 11.06 -13.74
CA LEU A 142 6.28 12.16 -12.81
C LEU A 142 4.92 12.43 -12.17
N LEU A 143 4.92 12.59 -10.85
CA LEU A 143 3.77 12.98 -10.07
C LEU A 143 4.16 14.17 -9.19
N ILE A 144 3.33 15.20 -9.22
CA ILE A 144 3.46 16.39 -8.37
C ILE A 144 2.15 16.57 -7.62
N THR A 145 2.20 16.63 -6.29
CA THR A 145 1.04 16.83 -5.42
C THR A 145 1.30 17.95 -4.41
N GLN A 146 0.26 18.36 -3.68
CA GLN A 146 0.47 19.13 -2.45
C GLN A 146 1.43 18.37 -1.52
N CYS A 147 2.31 19.11 -0.84
CA CYS A 147 3.06 18.57 0.28
C CYS A 147 2.18 18.60 1.53
N ILE A 148 2.09 17.48 2.25
CA ILE A 148 1.38 17.45 3.53
C ILE A 148 2.26 18.09 4.61
N PRO A 149 1.74 19.08 5.38
CA PRO A 149 2.51 19.82 6.36
C PRO A 149 2.53 19.09 7.72
N PHE A 150 3.18 17.94 7.78
CA PHE A 150 3.24 17.12 8.99
C PHE A 150 3.77 17.88 10.21
N GLY A 151 3.00 17.90 11.30
CA GLY A 151 3.36 18.59 12.55
C GLY A 151 3.13 20.10 12.53
N GLU A 152 2.44 20.64 11.52
CA GLU A 152 2.10 22.04 11.41
C GLU A 152 0.57 22.25 11.38
N GLY A 153 0.11 23.32 12.03
CA GLY A 153 -1.32 23.63 12.11
C GLY A 153 -2.13 22.51 12.75
N GLU A 154 -3.19 22.07 12.06
CA GLU A 154 -4.09 21.00 12.51
C GLU A 154 -3.59 19.59 12.12
N VAL A 155 -2.50 19.49 11.33
CA VAL A 155 -1.97 18.21 10.87
C VAL A 155 -1.00 17.64 11.90
N GLU A 156 -1.30 16.43 12.37
CA GLU A 156 -0.46 15.73 13.33
C GLU A 156 0.95 15.42 12.75
N PRO A 157 1.98 15.20 13.60
CA PRO A 157 3.28 14.75 13.14
C PRO A 157 3.20 13.46 12.32
N HIS A 158 4.18 13.25 11.43
CA HIS A 158 4.30 11.98 10.70
C HIS A 158 4.60 10.83 11.67
N TYR A 159 3.88 9.72 11.53
CA TYR A 159 4.05 8.53 12.36
C TYR A 159 4.81 7.45 11.58
N PRO A 160 6.04 7.07 12.02
CA PRO A 160 6.80 6.05 11.32
C PRO A 160 6.16 4.66 11.39
N LYS A 161 6.33 3.89 10.32
CA LYS A 161 5.91 2.49 10.24
C LYS A 161 6.49 1.67 11.39
N CYS A 162 5.65 0.81 11.98
CA CYS A 162 5.98 -0.06 13.12
C CYS A 162 6.37 0.67 14.42
N MET A 163 6.03 1.96 14.56
CA MET A 163 6.33 2.77 15.75
C MET A 163 5.08 3.29 16.46
N ASP A 164 3.93 2.71 16.15
CA ASP A 164 2.60 3.06 16.69
C ASP A 164 2.41 2.70 18.17
N HIS A 165 3.27 1.87 18.75
CA HIS A 165 3.37 1.68 20.21
C HIS A 165 3.72 2.97 20.99
N ARG A 166 4.08 4.05 20.28
CA ARG A 166 4.31 5.39 20.85
C ARG A 166 3.03 6.22 20.94
N LEU A 167 1.95 5.78 20.29
CA LEU A 167 0.64 6.42 20.37
C LEU A 167 -0.08 5.93 21.62
N GLU A 168 -0.86 6.81 22.24
CA GLU A 168 -1.70 6.45 23.38
C GLU A 168 -2.84 5.50 22.96
N SER A 169 -3.42 5.75 21.78
CA SER A 169 -4.56 5.00 21.25
C SER A 169 -4.35 4.63 19.77
N PRO A 170 -3.38 3.74 19.44
CA PRO A 170 -3.09 3.37 18.05
C PRO A 170 -4.31 2.80 17.31
N GLU A 171 -5.22 2.13 18.01
CA GLU A 171 -6.46 1.57 17.46
C GLU A 171 -7.36 2.64 16.81
N ALA A 172 -7.40 3.86 17.35
CA ALA A 172 -8.19 4.95 16.79
C ALA A 172 -7.69 5.33 15.39
N TYR A 173 -6.37 5.35 15.20
CA TYR A 173 -5.75 5.67 13.91
C TYR A 173 -6.04 4.61 12.85
N TYR A 174 -5.91 3.32 13.20
CA TYR A 174 -6.24 2.23 12.28
C TYR A 174 -7.73 2.17 11.95
N HIS A 175 -8.61 2.49 12.91
CA HIS A 175 -10.04 2.59 12.66
C HIS A 175 -10.37 3.68 11.64
N THR A 176 -9.70 4.84 11.71
CA THR A 176 -9.87 5.91 10.71
C THR A 176 -9.32 5.51 9.33
N ILE A 177 -8.15 4.87 9.27
CA ILE A 177 -7.60 4.31 8.03
C ILE A 177 -8.58 3.31 7.39
N VAL A 178 -9.02 2.31 8.15
CA VAL A 178 -9.93 1.25 7.68
C VAL A 178 -11.26 1.84 7.22
N THR A 179 -11.73 2.90 7.88
CA THR A 179 -12.92 3.66 7.44
C THR A 179 -12.75 4.21 6.02
N ASN A 180 -11.63 4.87 5.73
CA ASN A 180 -11.38 5.43 4.41
C ASN A 180 -11.21 4.35 3.34
N LEU A 181 -10.55 3.24 3.65
CA LEU A 181 -10.43 2.10 2.74
C LEU A 181 -11.79 1.50 2.38
N ALA A 182 -12.63 1.30 3.39
CA ALA A 182 -13.98 0.79 3.22
C ALA A 182 -14.85 1.74 2.40
N ARG A 183 -14.74 3.05 2.66
CA ARG A 183 -15.48 4.08 1.93
C ARG A 183 -15.09 4.09 0.45
N LEU A 184 -13.80 4.13 0.13
CA LEU A 184 -13.34 4.04 -1.26
C LEU A 184 -13.84 2.76 -1.95
N SER A 185 -13.67 1.62 -1.28
CA SER A 185 -14.09 0.32 -1.80
C SER A 185 -15.61 0.29 -2.05
N GLY A 186 -16.41 0.83 -1.13
CA GLY A 186 -17.86 0.83 -1.20
C GLY A 186 -18.38 1.77 -2.28
N THR A 187 -17.85 2.99 -2.35
CA THR A 187 -18.17 3.96 -3.43
C THR A 187 -17.83 3.40 -4.81
N HIS A 188 -16.71 2.68 -4.94
CA HIS A 188 -16.39 1.95 -6.16
C HIS A 188 -17.44 0.88 -6.49
N ARG A 189 -17.75 -0.01 -5.53
CA ARG A 189 -18.73 -1.10 -5.74
C ARG A 189 -20.15 -0.59 -6.01
N ALA A 190 -20.47 0.62 -5.55
CA ALA A 190 -21.73 1.29 -5.83
C ALA A 190 -21.80 1.91 -7.24
N GLY A 191 -20.69 1.91 -8.00
CA GLY A 191 -20.59 2.59 -9.30
C GLY A 191 -20.52 4.11 -9.19
N LEU A 192 -20.21 4.64 -8.00
CA LEU A 192 -20.26 6.08 -7.70
C LEU A 192 -18.91 6.80 -7.84
N LEU A 193 -17.82 6.08 -8.09
CA LEU A 193 -16.49 6.67 -8.16
C LEU A 193 -16.22 7.36 -9.51
N SER A 194 -16.27 6.60 -10.60
CA SER A 194 -16.25 7.10 -11.99
C SER A 194 -16.56 5.95 -12.94
N PRO A 195 -17.25 6.19 -14.07
CA PRO A 195 -17.42 5.17 -15.11
C PRO A 195 -16.09 4.74 -15.75
N GLN A 196 -15.01 5.50 -15.56
CA GLN A 196 -13.69 5.20 -16.12
C GLN A 196 -12.84 4.26 -15.24
N VAL A 197 -13.27 3.93 -14.01
CA VAL A 197 -12.45 3.14 -13.07
C VAL A 197 -12.05 1.80 -13.68
N GLU A 198 -12.97 1.10 -14.35
CA GLU A 198 -12.69 -0.18 -14.99
C GLU A 198 -11.64 -0.08 -16.11
N ALA A 199 -11.63 1.04 -16.85
CA ALA A 199 -10.64 1.28 -17.91
C ALA A 199 -9.27 1.67 -17.33
N LEU A 200 -9.25 2.48 -16.27
CA LEU A 200 -8.02 2.93 -15.61
C LEU A 200 -7.37 1.83 -14.76
N PHE A 201 -8.18 0.98 -14.14
CA PHE A 201 -7.76 -0.07 -13.21
C PHE A 201 -8.42 -1.40 -13.60
N PRO A 202 -8.10 -1.96 -14.77
CA PRO A 202 -8.71 -3.21 -15.22
C PRO A 202 -8.40 -4.33 -14.25
N TYR A 203 -9.43 -5.08 -13.85
CA TYR A 203 -9.27 -6.27 -13.05
C TYR A 203 -9.11 -7.51 -13.95
N ASP A 204 -7.95 -8.16 -13.87
CA ASP A 204 -7.70 -9.46 -14.49
C ASP A 204 -7.64 -10.52 -13.39
N ARG A 205 -8.64 -11.40 -13.36
CA ARG A 205 -8.75 -12.48 -12.38
C ARG A 205 -7.60 -13.47 -12.48
N GLU A 206 -7.21 -13.89 -13.69
CA GLU A 206 -6.16 -14.90 -13.86
C GLU A 206 -4.79 -14.32 -13.54
N ALA A 207 -4.52 -13.09 -13.96
CA ALA A 207 -3.31 -12.38 -13.54
C ALA A 207 -3.26 -12.19 -12.02
N SER A 208 -4.40 -11.87 -11.39
CA SER A 208 -4.51 -11.73 -9.94
C SER A 208 -4.28 -13.06 -9.21
N ILE A 209 -4.79 -14.18 -9.72
CA ILE A 209 -4.51 -15.52 -9.15
C ILE A 209 -3.02 -15.82 -9.25
N ALA A 210 -2.40 -15.56 -10.40
CA ALA A 210 -0.98 -15.79 -10.61
C ALA A 210 -0.09 -14.93 -9.69
N ALA A 211 -0.45 -13.65 -9.50
CA ALA A 211 0.28 -12.71 -8.68
C ALA A 211 0.25 -13.02 -7.18
N THR A 212 -0.80 -13.70 -6.67
CA THR A 212 -0.92 -14.06 -5.24
C THR A 212 -0.11 -15.31 -4.87
N ARG A 213 0.46 -16.05 -5.85
CA ARG A 213 1.20 -17.29 -5.57
C ARG A 213 2.50 -17.04 -4.82
N ILE A 214 2.91 -18.04 -4.03
CA ILE A 214 4.24 -18.05 -3.41
C ILE A 214 5.25 -18.39 -4.51
N GLY A 215 6.07 -17.42 -4.91
CA GLY A 215 7.07 -17.58 -5.97
C GLY A 215 8.26 -18.49 -5.64
N ARG A 216 8.14 -19.40 -4.66
CA ARG A 216 9.17 -20.36 -4.24
C ARG A 216 8.66 -21.78 -4.35
N ASP A 217 9.56 -22.71 -4.66
CA ASP A 217 9.25 -24.13 -4.58
C ASP A 217 9.21 -24.65 -3.13
N SER A 218 8.76 -25.89 -2.93
CA SER A 218 8.62 -26.48 -1.59
C SER A 218 9.97 -26.68 -0.88
N SER A 219 11.06 -26.89 -1.63
CA SER A 219 12.41 -27.08 -1.07
C SER A 219 13.00 -25.75 -0.62
N GLU A 220 12.81 -24.69 -1.40
CA GLU A 220 13.13 -23.31 -1.03
C GLU A 220 12.38 -22.89 0.22
N LEU A 221 11.07 -23.15 0.27
CA LEU A 221 10.26 -22.84 1.44
C LEU A 221 10.73 -23.60 2.69
N ALA A 222 11.08 -24.88 2.56
CA ALA A 222 11.62 -25.66 3.66
C ALA A 222 12.93 -25.09 4.20
N ARG A 223 13.82 -24.58 3.32
CA ARG A 223 15.05 -23.89 3.73
C ARG A 223 14.75 -22.59 4.47
N ASP A 224 13.82 -21.78 3.96
CA ASP A 224 13.42 -20.53 4.63
C ASP A 224 12.85 -20.81 6.03
N ILE A 225 12.06 -21.89 6.19
CA ILE A 225 11.53 -22.31 7.50
C ILE A 225 12.65 -22.69 8.47
N VAL A 226 13.69 -23.40 8.00
CA VAL A 226 14.86 -23.75 8.81
C VAL A 226 15.65 -22.49 9.20
N ALA A 227 15.84 -21.55 8.27
CA ALA A 227 16.49 -20.28 8.54
C ALA A 227 15.73 -19.45 9.58
N LEU A 228 14.39 -19.37 9.44
CA LEU A 228 13.53 -18.72 10.42
C LEU A 228 13.67 -19.37 11.80
N LYS A 229 13.60 -20.70 11.87
CA LYS A 229 13.75 -21.44 13.13
C LYS A 229 15.10 -21.14 13.80
N SER A 230 16.17 -21.08 13.02
CA SER A 230 17.50 -20.77 13.54
C SER A 230 17.53 -19.34 14.08
N PHE A 231 17.05 -18.36 13.31
CA PHE A 231 16.97 -16.96 13.71
C PHE A 231 16.21 -16.74 15.03
N VAL A 232 15.02 -17.32 15.19
CA VAL A 232 14.22 -17.12 16.42
C VAL A 232 14.86 -17.76 17.66
N LEU A 233 15.68 -18.80 17.48
CA LEU A 233 16.39 -19.49 18.56
C LEU A 233 17.71 -18.81 18.91
N GLU A 234 18.43 -18.29 17.91
CA GLU A 234 19.71 -17.57 18.07
C GLU A 234 19.53 -16.15 18.60
N HIS A 235 18.39 -15.51 18.31
CA HIS A 235 18.06 -14.15 18.77
C HIS A 235 16.84 -14.10 19.71
N PRO A 236 16.88 -14.78 20.86
CA PRO A 236 15.70 -14.97 21.71
C PRO A 236 15.16 -13.69 22.34
N ARG A 237 15.96 -12.62 22.42
CA ARG A 237 15.54 -11.30 22.93
C ARG A 237 14.66 -10.51 21.95
N LEU A 238 14.74 -10.83 20.65
CA LEU A 238 14.02 -10.12 19.60
C LEU A 238 12.61 -10.63 19.38
N VAL A 239 12.31 -11.85 19.84
CA VAL A 239 11.11 -12.59 19.48
C VAL A 239 10.37 -13.04 20.76
N PRO A 240 9.05 -12.80 20.86
CA PRO A 240 8.22 -13.25 21.98
C PRO A 240 8.41 -14.73 22.32
N THR A 241 8.36 -15.06 23.61
CA THR A 241 8.67 -16.41 24.13
C THR A 241 7.78 -17.52 23.55
N HIS A 242 6.49 -17.26 23.33
CA HIS A 242 5.59 -18.28 22.78
C HIS A 242 5.94 -18.67 21.34
N LEU A 243 6.48 -17.73 20.55
CA LEU A 243 6.93 -17.94 19.18
C LEU A 243 8.26 -18.70 19.09
N ARG A 244 8.95 -18.89 20.21
CA ARG A 244 10.18 -19.68 20.31
C ARG A 244 9.93 -21.10 20.80
N SER A 245 8.69 -21.44 21.16
CA SER A 245 8.38 -22.75 21.72
C SER A 245 8.57 -23.87 20.67
N PRO A 246 9.17 -25.02 21.03
CA PRO A 246 9.34 -26.15 20.10
C PRO A 246 8.01 -26.64 19.51
N MET A 247 6.94 -26.56 20.30
CA MET A 247 5.58 -26.91 19.87
C MET A 247 5.08 -25.99 18.76
N PHE A 248 5.19 -24.67 18.94
CA PHE A 248 4.79 -23.71 17.90
C PHE A 248 5.62 -23.90 16.64
N LEU A 249 6.96 -23.95 16.74
CA LEU A 249 7.84 -24.04 15.57
C LEU A 249 7.61 -25.33 14.76
N SER A 250 7.36 -26.45 15.44
CA SER A 250 7.04 -27.72 14.77
C SER A 250 5.67 -27.66 14.09
N ARG A 251 4.66 -27.06 14.73
CA ARG A 251 3.33 -26.85 14.15
C ARG A 251 3.39 -25.92 12.94
N PHE A 252 4.07 -24.79 13.06
CA PHE A 252 4.25 -23.81 12.00
C PHE A 252 4.90 -24.44 10.77
N ALA A 253 6.01 -25.16 10.94
CA ALA A 253 6.70 -25.81 9.82
C ALA A 253 5.80 -26.77 9.04
N ARG A 254 5.05 -27.63 9.76
CA ARG A 254 4.07 -28.55 9.14
C ARG A 254 2.97 -27.79 8.39
N GLN A 255 2.36 -26.81 9.05
CA GLN A 255 1.25 -26.05 8.49
C GLN A 255 1.69 -25.20 7.28
N ALA A 256 2.86 -24.58 7.33
CA ALA A 256 3.41 -23.77 6.24
C ALA A 256 3.62 -24.60 4.96
N LEU A 257 4.18 -25.81 5.09
CA LEU A 257 4.35 -26.72 3.96
C LEU A 257 3.02 -27.19 3.38
N ARG A 258 2.03 -27.49 4.25
CA ARG A 258 0.68 -27.83 3.82
C ARG A 258 0.00 -26.67 3.10
N PHE A 259 0.13 -25.46 3.64
CA PHE A 259 -0.43 -24.24 3.07
C PHE A 259 0.14 -23.99 1.66
N HIS A 260 1.46 -24.15 1.49
CA HIS A 260 2.13 -24.06 0.20
C HIS A 260 1.65 -25.11 -0.81
N ALA A 261 1.44 -26.35 -0.38
CA ALA A 261 0.90 -27.41 -1.23
C ALA A 261 -0.52 -27.10 -1.76
N HIS A 262 -1.30 -26.29 -1.03
CA HIS A 262 -2.64 -25.86 -1.42
C HIS A 262 -2.72 -24.41 -1.92
N GLN A 263 -1.58 -23.75 -2.16
CA GLN A 263 -1.56 -22.33 -2.51
C GLN A 263 -2.42 -21.98 -3.74
N ASP A 264 -2.52 -22.88 -4.72
CA ASP A 264 -3.33 -22.67 -5.92
C ASP A 264 -4.82 -22.62 -5.60
N ALA A 265 -5.29 -23.50 -4.71
CA ALA A 265 -6.68 -23.48 -4.26
C ALA A 265 -6.95 -22.17 -3.49
N ILE A 266 -6.02 -21.77 -2.63
CA ILE A 266 -6.14 -20.56 -1.81
C ILE A 266 -6.14 -19.29 -2.68
N ALA A 267 -5.24 -19.21 -3.67
CA ALA A 267 -5.19 -18.10 -4.61
C ALA A 267 -6.48 -17.99 -5.44
N ARG A 268 -7.03 -19.11 -5.93
CA ARG A 268 -8.32 -19.12 -6.65
C ARG A 268 -9.48 -18.71 -5.75
N PHE A 269 -9.51 -19.17 -4.51
CA PHE A 269 -10.52 -18.78 -3.52
C PHE A 269 -10.52 -17.27 -3.27
N LEU A 270 -9.34 -16.68 -3.08
CA LEU A 270 -9.23 -15.24 -2.88
C LEU A 270 -9.77 -14.42 -4.05
N GLN A 271 -9.80 -14.98 -5.27
CA GLN A 271 -10.30 -14.30 -6.46
C GLN A 271 -11.66 -14.85 -6.95
N SER A 272 -12.33 -15.72 -6.18
CA SER A 272 -13.55 -16.39 -6.65
C SER A 272 -14.83 -15.59 -6.48
N ASP A 273 -14.89 -14.73 -5.46
CA ASP A 273 -16.08 -13.94 -5.15
C ASP A 273 -15.84 -12.46 -5.52
N PRO A 274 -16.49 -11.94 -6.57
CA PRO A 274 -16.30 -10.55 -7.01
C PRO A 274 -16.80 -9.53 -5.99
N GLN A 275 -17.62 -9.91 -5.00
CA GLN A 275 -18.02 -9.02 -3.91
C GLN A 275 -16.83 -8.60 -3.05
N PHE A 276 -15.75 -9.38 -3.03
CA PHE A 276 -14.52 -9.06 -2.31
C PHE A 276 -13.56 -8.21 -3.14
N VAL A 277 -13.80 -7.98 -4.43
CA VAL A 277 -12.88 -7.22 -5.29
C VAL A 277 -13.37 -5.79 -5.46
N ALA A 278 -12.56 -4.81 -5.04
CA ALA A 278 -12.87 -3.40 -5.15
C ALA A 278 -11.61 -2.55 -5.39
N MET A 279 -11.78 -1.28 -5.77
CA MET A 279 -10.70 -0.30 -5.79
C MET A 279 -10.17 -0.11 -4.37
N CYS A 280 -8.88 -0.38 -4.18
CA CYS A 280 -8.25 -0.32 -2.86
C CYS A 280 -6.85 0.31 -2.89
N HIS A 281 -6.41 0.67 -1.70
CA HIS A 281 -5.01 1.00 -1.41
C HIS A 281 -4.29 -0.24 -0.87
N TRP A 282 -3.20 -0.67 -1.53
CA TRP A 282 -2.47 -1.88 -1.14
C TRP A 282 -1.70 -1.75 0.18
N ASN A 283 -1.19 -0.57 0.51
CA ASN A 283 -0.26 -0.35 1.65
C ASN A 283 -0.62 0.88 2.49
N ALA A 284 -1.89 1.02 2.91
CA ALA A 284 -2.36 2.17 3.69
C ALA A 284 -2.01 2.01 5.20
N ASN A 285 -0.73 1.83 5.50
CA ASN A 285 -0.25 1.82 6.89
C ASN A 285 -0.21 3.25 7.47
N ILE A 286 0.03 3.37 8.77
CA ILE A 286 0.04 4.66 9.47
C ILE A 286 1.04 5.67 8.91
N ASP A 287 2.16 5.20 8.34
CA ASP A 287 3.17 6.06 7.69
C ASP A 287 2.76 6.57 6.31
N ASN A 288 1.75 5.94 5.72
CA ASN A 288 1.13 6.32 4.44
C ASN A 288 -0.20 7.05 4.68
N ALA A 289 -0.35 7.68 5.84
CA ALA A 289 -1.50 8.51 6.19
C ALA A 289 -1.05 9.83 6.84
N TRP A 290 -1.92 10.82 6.80
CA TRP A 290 -1.83 11.99 7.66
C TRP A 290 -3.13 12.17 8.41
N PHE A 291 -3.03 12.73 9.62
CA PHE A 291 -4.14 12.81 10.56
C PHE A 291 -4.39 14.25 10.97
N TRP A 292 -5.64 14.56 11.23
CA TRP A 292 -6.07 15.83 11.83
C TRP A 292 -7.36 15.59 12.60
N ARG A 293 -7.76 16.56 13.42
CA ARG A 293 -9.08 16.58 14.04
C ARG A 293 -9.96 17.57 13.33
N ASP A 294 -11.19 17.16 13.02
CA ASP A 294 -12.18 18.10 12.49
C ASP A 294 -12.69 19.03 13.62
N PRO A 295 -13.52 20.05 13.31
CA PRO A 295 -14.04 20.96 14.34
C PRO A 295 -14.86 20.30 15.46
N SER A 296 -15.31 19.05 15.28
CA SER A 296 -16.00 18.27 16.32
C SER A 296 -15.04 17.47 17.21
N GLY A 297 -13.73 17.48 16.89
CA GLY A 297 -12.69 16.74 17.57
C GLY A 297 -12.50 15.31 17.05
N GLU A 298 -13.25 14.89 16.02
CA GLU A 298 -13.16 13.55 15.45
C GLU A 298 -11.86 13.39 14.66
N LEU A 299 -11.15 12.28 14.90
CA LEU A 299 -9.92 11.95 14.18
C LEU A 299 -10.24 11.58 12.74
N LYS A 300 -9.71 12.37 11.80
CA LYS A 300 -9.78 12.13 10.35
C LYS A 300 -8.41 11.74 9.82
N CYS A 301 -8.39 11.13 8.65
CA CYS A 301 -7.14 10.91 7.93
C CYS A 301 -7.33 11.08 6.42
N GLY A 302 -6.21 11.26 5.75
CA GLY A 302 -6.08 11.09 4.31
C GLY A 302 -4.93 10.13 4.02
N LEU A 303 -4.87 9.62 2.80
CA LEU A 303 -3.95 8.54 2.41
C LEU A 303 -2.95 8.97 1.33
N LEU A 304 -1.72 8.49 1.46
CA LEU A 304 -0.55 8.80 0.64
C LEU A 304 0.01 7.53 0.00
N ASP A 305 0.89 7.70 -1.00
CA ASP A 305 1.69 6.63 -1.59
C ASP A 305 0.85 5.50 -2.20
N TRP A 306 0.17 5.86 -3.29
CA TRP A 306 -0.81 5.01 -3.96
C TRP A 306 -0.18 4.08 -5.01
N GLY A 307 1.08 3.72 -4.81
CA GLY A 307 1.73 2.67 -5.60
C GLY A 307 0.93 1.36 -5.50
N HIS A 308 0.67 0.72 -6.64
CA HIS A 308 -0.21 -0.46 -6.76
C HIS A 308 -1.68 -0.24 -6.36
N ALA A 309 -2.18 1.00 -6.38
CA ALA A 309 -3.62 1.24 -6.32
C ALA A 309 -4.34 0.50 -7.46
N GLY A 310 -5.46 -0.14 -7.17
CA GLY A 310 -6.19 -0.87 -8.19
C GLY A 310 -7.31 -1.72 -7.62
N GLN A 311 -7.98 -2.44 -8.51
CA GLN A 311 -8.98 -3.42 -8.13
C GLN A 311 -8.28 -4.66 -7.56
N MET A 312 -8.57 -4.98 -6.30
CA MET A 312 -8.00 -6.12 -5.60
C MET A 312 -8.98 -6.65 -4.56
N ASN A 313 -8.69 -7.84 -4.03
CA ASN A 313 -9.43 -8.37 -2.90
C ASN A 313 -9.26 -7.45 -1.67
N VAL A 314 -10.36 -7.03 -1.05
CA VAL A 314 -10.38 -6.11 0.11
C VAL A 314 -9.59 -6.64 1.32
N ALA A 315 -9.45 -7.95 1.46
CA ALA A 315 -8.60 -8.55 2.48
C ALA A 315 -7.11 -8.20 2.28
N PHE A 316 -6.70 -7.90 1.04
CA PHE A 316 -5.34 -7.49 0.72
C PHE A 316 -5.07 -6.09 1.25
N ALA A 317 -6.03 -5.18 1.06
CA ALA A 317 -6.00 -3.83 1.59
C ALA A 317 -6.06 -3.80 3.13
N LEU A 318 -6.84 -4.69 3.74
CA LEU A 318 -6.86 -4.85 5.20
C LEU A 318 -5.50 -5.28 5.72
N TRP A 319 -4.93 -6.39 5.23
CA TRP A 319 -3.56 -6.78 5.61
C TRP A 319 -2.56 -5.64 5.36
N GLY A 320 -2.66 -5.01 4.19
CA GLY A 320 -1.85 -3.87 3.80
C GLY A 320 -1.85 -2.71 4.79
N SER A 321 -2.98 -2.44 5.45
CA SER A 321 -3.15 -1.32 6.38
C SER A 321 -2.82 -1.64 7.82
N ILE A 322 -2.93 -2.90 8.26
CA ILE A 322 -2.69 -3.28 9.67
C ILE A 322 -1.49 -4.22 9.87
N SER A 323 -0.82 -4.68 8.81
CA SER A 323 0.36 -5.58 8.93
C SER A 323 1.50 -4.99 9.75
N ALA A 324 1.67 -3.67 9.74
CA ALA A 324 2.66 -2.96 10.54
C ALA A 324 2.15 -2.52 11.91
N ALA A 325 0.90 -2.83 12.27
CA ALA A 325 0.28 -2.38 13.49
C ALA A 325 0.85 -3.04 14.76
N HIS A 326 0.72 -2.36 15.88
CA HIS A 326 1.03 -2.91 17.20
C HIS A 326 0.20 -4.17 17.45
N GLN A 327 0.75 -5.09 18.25
CA GLN A 327 0.12 -6.39 18.52
C GLN A 327 -1.31 -6.26 19.08
N ASP A 328 -1.59 -5.20 19.85
CA ASP A 328 -2.90 -5.00 20.47
C ASP A 328 -3.98 -4.71 19.42
N VAL A 329 -3.62 -4.04 18.32
CA VAL A 329 -4.52 -3.82 17.17
C VAL A 329 -4.97 -5.17 16.60
N TRP A 330 -4.05 -6.13 16.50
CA TRP A 330 -4.36 -7.49 16.05
C TRP A 330 -5.11 -8.33 17.08
N GLN A 331 -4.70 -8.27 18.34
CA GLN A 331 -5.17 -9.19 19.38
C GLN A 331 -6.49 -8.76 20.01
N ILE A 332 -6.72 -7.46 20.10
CA ILE A 332 -7.88 -6.88 20.79
C ILE A 332 -8.85 -6.28 19.78
N HIS A 333 -8.35 -5.60 18.74
CA HIS A 333 -9.18 -4.72 17.91
C HIS A 333 -9.50 -5.26 16.51
N LEU A 334 -8.86 -6.32 16.03
CA LEU A 334 -9.05 -6.85 14.66
C LEU A 334 -10.52 -7.04 14.31
N ASP A 335 -11.27 -7.60 15.25
CA ASP A 335 -12.68 -7.91 15.09
C ASP A 335 -13.54 -6.64 14.91
N SER A 336 -13.27 -5.60 15.71
CA SER A 336 -13.92 -4.29 15.54
C SER A 336 -13.52 -3.59 14.25
N LEU A 337 -12.28 -3.78 13.76
CA LEU A 337 -11.84 -3.23 12.48
C LEU A 337 -12.50 -3.92 11.29
N ILE A 338 -12.66 -5.25 11.35
CA ILE A 338 -13.40 -6.02 10.33
C ILE A 338 -14.87 -5.56 10.29
N GLU A 339 -15.52 -5.45 11.45
CA GLU A 339 -16.89 -4.94 11.55
C GLU A 339 -17.00 -3.53 10.98
N ARG A 340 -16.08 -2.63 11.36
CA ARG A 340 -16.04 -1.26 10.83
C ARG A 340 -15.90 -1.24 9.31
N PHE A 341 -14.99 -2.03 8.76
CA PHE A 341 -14.80 -2.11 7.31
C PHE A 341 -16.10 -2.52 6.61
N MET A 342 -16.74 -3.59 7.08
CA MET A 342 -17.97 -4.11 6.50
C MET A 342 -19.12 -3.12 6.57
N THR A 343 -19.29 -2.45 7.72
CA THR A 343 -20.34 -1.44 7.91
C THR A 343 -20.15 -0.28 6.95
N VAL A 344 -18.97 0.34 6.92
CA VAL A 344 -18.71 1.51 6.06
C VAL A 344 -18.74 1.14 4.57
N LEU A 345 -18.26 -0.05 4.21
CA LEU A 345 -18.37 -0.57 2.85
C LEU A 345 -19.83 -0.58 2.39
N HIS A 346 -20.71 -1.13 3.22
CA HIS A 346 -22.13 -1.25 2.93
C HIS A 346 -22.84 0.11 2.93
N GLU A 347 -22.58 0.97 3.93
CA GLU A 347 -23.10 2.33 4.00
C GLU A 347 -22.70 3.19 2.79
N SER A 348 -21.54 2.90 2.20
CA SER A 348 -21.05 3.56 0.98
C SER A 348 -21.62 2.95 -0.31
N GLY A 349 -22.61 2.05 -0.20
CA GLY A 349 -23.30 1.40 -1.32
C GLY A 349 -22.67 0.09 -1.80
N GLY A 350 -21.63 -0.40 -1.12
CA GLY A 350 -20.99 -1.68 -1.41
C GLY A 350 -21.75 -2.91 -0.90
N PRO A 351 -21.25 -4.12 -1.20
CA PRO A 351 -21.89 -5.36 -0.79
C PRO A 351 -21.83 -5.56 0.73
N LEU A 352 -22.86 -6.21 1.28
CA LEU A 352 -22.85 -6.67 2.67
C LEU A 352 -22.05 -7.98 2.76
N LEU A 353 -20.78 -7.87 3.13
CA LEU A 353 -19.91 -9.02 3.34
C LEU A 353 -20.28 -9.77 4.63
N LYS A 354 -19.92 -11.06 4.71
CA LYS A 354 -20.02 -11.84 5.95
C LYS A 354 -18.70 -11.77 6.69
N ARG A 355 -18.76 -11.59 8.02
CA ARG A 355 -17.58 -11.47 8.88
C ARG A 355 -16.65 -12.67 8.76
N GLU A 356 -17.22 -13.87 8.82
CA GLU A 356 -16.48 -15.13 8.76
C GLU A 356 -15.79 -15.31 7.41
N ALA A 357 -16.46 -14.89 6.32
CA ALA A 357 -15.90 -14.94 4.98
C ALA A 357 -14.73 -13.93 4.83
N LEU A 358 -14.91 -12.69 5.29
CA LEU A 358 -13.84 -11.69 5.26
C LEU A 358 -12.64 -12.10 6.12
N ARG A 359 -12.88 -12.69 7.30
CA ARG A 359 -11.82 -13.25 8.14
C ARG A 359 -11.08 -14.40 7.44
N LEU A 360 -11.80 -15.28 6.74
CA LEU A 360 -11.19 -16.37 5.97
C LEU A 360 -10.34 -15.83 4.82
N HIS A 361 -10.81 -14.82 4.08
CA HIS A 361 -10.02 -14.14 3.04
C HIS A 361 -8.76 -13.49 3.64
N LEU A 362 -8.89 -12.80 4.79
CA LEU A 362 -7.77 -12.16 5.46
C LEU A 362 -6.71 -13.17 5.89
N LEU A 363 -7.08 -14.23 6.61
CA LEU A 363 -6.12 -15.24 7.07
C LEU A 363 -5.49 -16.03 5.90
N SER A 364 -6.26 -16.31 4.85
CA SER A 364 -5.75 -16.93 3.62
C SER A 364 -4.68 -16.06 2.97
N TYR A 365 -4.92 -14.76 2.88
CA TYR A 365 -3.95 -13.83 2.31
C TYR A 365 -2.74 -13.60 3.22
N VAL A 366 -2.93 -13.47 4.54
CA VAL A 366 -1.84 -13.43 5.53
C VAL A 366 -0.91 -14.62 5.37
N GLY A 367 -1.48 -15.82 5.15
CA GLY A 367 -0.69 -17.03 4.90
C GLY A 367 0.15 -16.94 3.63
N LEU A 368 -0.46 -16.57 2.49
CA LEU A 368 0.27 -16.43 1.22
C LEU A 368 1.37 -15.35 1.30
N MET A 369 1.06 -14.17 1.85
CA MET A 369 2.02 -13.08 1.98
C MET A 369 3.13 -13.36 2.99
N GLY A 370 2.79 -13.95 4.14
CA GLY A 370 3.74 -14.33 5.16
C GLY A 370 4.78 -15.32 4.64
N LEU A 371 4.32 -16.37 3.98
CA LEU A 371 5.19 -17.40 3.40
C LEU A 371 5.95 -16.88 2.16
N GLY A 372 5.27 -16.15 1.28
CA GLY A 372 5.87 -15.61 0.06
C GLY A 372 6.90 -14.52 0.32
N TYR A 373 6.67 -13.64 1.29
CA TYR A 373 7.49 -12.44 1.49
C TYR A 373 8.27 -12.41 2.81
N PHE A 374 7.65 -12.73 3.95
CA PHE A 374 8.24 -12.51 5.26
C PHE A 374 9.07 -13.68 5.79
N LEU A 375 8.96 -14.88 5.20
CA LEU A 375 9.87 -15.98 5.54
C LEU A 375 11.35 -15.68 5.25
N GLN A 376 11.63 -14.74 4.33
CA GLN A 376 12.98 -14.25 4.05
C GLN A 376 13.43 -13.10 4.98
N SER A 377 12.57 -12.62 5.88
CA SER A 377 12.90 -11.53 6.80
C SER A 377 14.20 -11.78 7.58
N PRO A 378 14.50 -12.98 8.12
CA PRO A 378 15.75 -13.22 8.85
C PRO A 378 17.00 -12.79 8.08
N ASP A 379 17.12 -13.21 6.83
CA ASP A 379 18.27 -12.88 5.98
C ASP A 379 18.28 -11.38 5.61
N ARG A 380 17.12 -10.77 5.34
CA ARG A 380 17.04 -9.32 5.09
C ARG A 380 17.44 -8.49 6.32
N ILE A 381 17.03 -8.94 7.49
CA ILE A 381 17.34 -8.30 8.78
C ILE A 381 18.85 -8.39 9.04
N LEU A 382 19.44 -9.58 8.94
CA LEU A 382 20.86 -9.79 9.22
C LEU A 382 21.77 -9.05 8.23
N ARG A 383 21.36 -8.92 6.96
CA ARG A 383 22.09 -8.12 5.96
C ARG A 383 22.08 -6.62 6.27
N GLN A 384 20.98 -6.11 6.81
CA GLN A 384 20.81 -4.68 7.12
C GLN A 384 21.32 -4.31 8.51
N PHE A 385 21.31 -5.25 9.44
CA PHE A 385 21.76 -5.05 10.82
C PHE A 385 22.59 -6.25 11.30
N PRO A 386 23.86 -6.38 10.88
CA PRO A 386 24.68 -7.56 11.19
C PRO A 386 24.98 -7.76 12.68
N THR A 387 24.98 -6.69 13.47
CA THR A 387 25.22 -6.71 14.94
C THR A 387 23.94 -6.84 15.76
N ILE A 388 22.84 -7.28 15.15
CA ILE A 388 21.53 -7.43 15.82
C ILE A 388 21.55 -8.37 17.03
N ALA A 389 22.54 -9.27 17.12
CA ALA A 389 22.74 -10.13 18.28
C ALA A 389 22.93 -9.33 19.59
N ASP A 390 23.49 -8.13 19.50
CA ASP A 390 23.76 -7.26 20.64
C ASP A 390 22.52 -6.44 21.08
N ALA A 391 21.46 -6.45 20.27
CA ALA A 391 20.24 -5.71 20.58
C ALA A 391 19.56 -6.25 21.85
N SER A 392 19.10 -5.32 22.68
CA SER A 392 18.38 -5.58 23.94
C SER A 392 16.98 -6.14 23.71
N GLY A 393 16.39 -5.90 22.53
CA GLY A 393 15.07 -6.39 22.13
C GLY A 393 14.56 -5.72 20.85
N PRO A 394 13.31 -5.95 20.44
CA PRO A 394 12.74 -5.41 19.20
C PRO A 394 12.57 -3.88 19.20
N ARG A 395 12.69 -3.24 20.37
CA ARG A 395 12.64 -1.77 20.56
C ARG A 395 14.00 -1.16 20.85
N ASP A 396 15.09 -1.91 20.63
CA ASP A 396 16.44 -1.40 20.84
C ASP A 396 16.67 -0.12 20.01
N PRO A 397 17.22 0.97 20.58
CA PRO A 397 17.46 2.21 19.86
C PRO A 397 18.30 2.06 18.59
N ALA A 398 19.15 1.04 18.49
CA ALA A 398 19.96 0.77 17.30
C ALA A 398 19.09 0.51 16.05
N PHE A 399 17.86 0.00 16.21
CA PHE A 399 16.91 -0.13 15.10
C PHE A 399 16.51 1.20 14.48
N GLY A 400 16.71 2.34 15.15
CA GLY A 400 16.46 3.67 14.62
C GLY A 400 17.36 4.04 13.43
N GLN A 401 18.50 3.35 13.25
CA GLN A 401 19.37 3.51 12.09
C GLN A 401 19.12 2.47 10.99
N HIS A 402 18.23 1.50 11.26
CA HIS A 402 17.97 0.34 10.40
C HIS A 402 16.46 0.12 10.21
N ASP A 403 15.75 1.14 9.74
CA ASP A 403 14.28 1.11 9.57
C ASP A 403 13.77 -0.11 8.80
N SER A 404 14.48 -0.52 7.74
CA SER A 404 14.13 -1.71 6.97
C SER A 404 14.19 -2.98 7.83
N ALA A 405 15.25 -3.16 8.62
CA ALA A 405 15.39 -4.31 9.53
C ALA A 405 14.32 -4.29 10.62
N ARG A 406 14.03 -3.11 11.20
CA ARG A 406 12.97 -2.92 12.19
C ARG A 406 11.61 -3.35 11.64
N ASN A 407 11.25 -2.82 10.46
CA ASN A 407 9.96 -3.11 9.83
C ASN A 407 9.84 -4.60 9.48
N GLN A 408 10.91 -5.23 8.97
CA GLN A 408 10.92 -6.66 8.67
C GLN A 408 10.76 -7.51 9.95
N LEU A 409 11.44 -7.16 11.05
CA LEU A 409 11.33 -7.86 12.33
C LEU A 409 9.92 -7.73 12.92
N HIS A 410 9.36 -6.51 12.91
CA HIS A 410 8.03 -6.24 13.45
C HIS A 410 6.95 -7.00 12.68
N ILE A 411 6.90 -6.87 11.36
CA ILE A 411 5.85 -7.49 10.55
C ILE A 411 6.00 -9.02 10.53
N LEU A 412 7.24 -9.55 10.51
CA LEU A 412 7.48 -10.99 10.72
C LEU A 412 6.89 -11.45 12.05
N THR A 413 7.11 -10.68 13.13
CA THR A 413 6.58 -11.02 14.46
C THR A 413 5.06 -11.01 14.48
N MET A 414 4.41 -10.04 13.84
CA MET A 414 2.94 -10.00 13.73
C MET A 414 2.39 -11.18 12.93
N PHE A 415 3.02 -11.52 11.80
CA PHE A 415 2.68 -12.71 11.02
C PHE A 415 2.76 -14.00 11.85
N LEU A 416 3.86 -14.20 12.58
CA LEU A 416 4.04 -15.39 13.41
C LEU A 416 3.08 -15.42 14.61
N ASP A 417 2.79 -14.27 15.23
CA ASP A 417 1.80 -14.18 16.31
C ASP A 417 0.40 -14.56 15.82
N LEU A 418 -0.02 -14.03 14.66
CA LEU A 418 -1.26 -14.41 14.02
C LEU A 418 -1.32 -15.90 13.69
N TRP A 419 -0.23 -16.46 13.15
CA TRP A 419 -0.14 -17.90 12.91
C TRP A 419 -0.22 -18.72 14.20
N SER A 420 0.38 -18.22 15.28
CA SER A 420 0.36 -18.92 16.57
C SER A 420 -1.03 -19.00 17.19
N ARG A 421 -1.89 -18.03 16.90
CA ARG A 421 -3.23 -17.87 17.49
C ARG A 421 -4.37 -18.44 16.64
N ASN A 422 -4.14 -18.66 15.35
CA ASN A 422 -5.17 -19.15 14.43
C ASN A 422 -4.84 -20.58 13.95
N ASP A 423 -5.88 -21.35 13.67
CA ASP A 423 -5.74 -22.69 13.12
C ASP A 423 -5.65 -22.62 11.59
N PHE A 424 -4.42 -22.52 11.08
CA PHE A 424 -4.17 -22.49 9.64
C PHE A 424 -4.48 -23.83 8.94
N ASP A 425 -4.50 -24.95 9.67
CA ASP A 425 -4.99 -26.21 9.11
C ASP A 425 -6.48 -26.11 8.79
N ARG A 426 -7.26 -25.52 9.71
CA ARG A 426 -8.68 -25.23 9.49
C ARG A 426 -8.93 -24.20 8.40
N VAL A 427 -8.10 -23.15 8.28
CA VAL A 427 -8.19 -22.17 7.17
C VAL A 427 -8.09 -22.89 5.82
N ILE A 428 -7.13 -23.79 5.67
CA ILE A 428 -6.98 -24.61 4.45
C ILE A 428 -8.24 -25.46 4.23
N ASP A 429 -8.72 -26.15 5.26
CA ASP A 429 -9.91 -27.00 5.16
C ASP A 429 -11.17 -26.21 4.77
N ASP A 430 -11.36 -25.01 5.33
CA ASP A 430 -12.47 -24.12 5.02
C ASP A 430 -12.41 -23.62 3.57
N VAL A 431 -11.21 -23.28 3.08
CA VAL A 431 -11.01 -22.94 1.65
C VAL A 431 -11.39 -24.12 0.76
N LEU A 432 -10.85 -25.32 1.04
CA LEU A 432 -11.12 -26.51 0.22
C LEU A 432 -12.60 -26.90 0.24
N ARG A 433 -13.28 -26.77 1.38
CA ARG A 433 -14.72 -26.98 1.49
C ARG A 433 -15.54 -25.98 0.68
N SER A 434 -15.18 -24.70 0.72
CA SER A 434 -15.91 -23.67 -0.02
C SER A 434 -15.84 -23.85 -1.55
N GLN A 435 -14.80 -24.54 -2.05
CA GLN A 435 -14.67 -24.88 -3.47
C GLN A 435 -15.43 -26.14 -3.87
N ALA A 436 -15.71 -27.04 -2.92
CA ALA A 436 -16.47 -28.27 -3.16
C ALA A 436 -17.99 -28.03 -3.21
N ASP A 437 -18.47 -26.92 -2.66
CA ASP A 437 -19.88 -26.51 -2.65
C ASP A 437 -20.06 -25.19 -3.44
N PRO A 438 -20.03 -25.25 -4.79
CA PRO A 438 -20.21 -24.05 -5.60
C PRO A 438 -21.63 -23.52 -5.38
N ARG A 439 -21.76 -22.36 -4.73
CA ARG A 439 -23.04 -21.64 -4.72
C ARG A 439 -23.49 -21.45 -6.16
N PRO A 440 -24.77 -21.63 -6.49
CA PRO A 440 -25.26 -21.34 -7.83
C PRO A 440 -24.94 -19.89 -8.17
N GLU A 441 -24.26 -19.68 -9.31
CA GLU A 441 -24.04 -18.37 -9.88
C GLU A 441 -25.38 -17.65 -9.94
N ARG A 442 -25.51 -16.51 -9.25
CA ARG A 442 -26.64 -15.63 -9.50
C ARG A 442 -26.45 -15.11 -10.92
N PRO A 443 -27.44 -15.27 -11.82
CA PRO A 443 -27.29 -14.75 -13.17
C PRO A 443 -27.01 -13.26 -13.09
N ASP A 444 -26.01 -12.82 -13.86
CA ASP A 444 -25.74 -11.41 -14.12
C ASP A 444 -27.08 -10.75 -14.44
N THR A 445 -27.53 -9.83 -13.58
CA THR A 445 -28.69 -9.02 -13.88
C THR A 445 -28.36 -8.21 -15.12
N GLU A 446 -28.87 -8.67 -16.27
CA GLU A 446 -28.99 -7.88 -17.49
C GLU A 446 -29.50 -6.50 -17.10
N VAL A 447 -28.70 -5.49 -17.41
CA VAL A 447 -29.11 -4.09 -17.42
C VAL A 447 -30.20 -3.98 -18.46
N LEU A 448 -31.45 -4.15 -18.03
CA LEU A 448 -32.64 -3.87 -18.82
C LEU A 448 -32.70 -2.35 -19.04
N ASN A 449 -32.09 -1.93 -20.14
CA ASN A 449 -32.42 -0.68 -20.80
C ASN A 449 -33.91 -0.70 -21.16
N HIS A 450 -34.72 0.01 -20.37
CA HIS A 450 -36.03 0.46 -20.82
C HIS A 450 -35.94 1.93 -21.22
N ALA A 451 -35.61 2.13 -22.49
CA ALA A 451 -36.14 3.25 -23.24
C ALA A 451 -37.63 2.99 -23.49
N LYS A 452 -38.50 3.93 -23.07
CA LYS A 452 -39.69 4.33 -23.83
C LYS A 452 -40.45 5.49 -23.14
N HIS A 453 -40.56 6.56 -23.93
CA HIS A 453 -41.52 7.67 -23.95
C HIS A 453 -41.43 8.75 -22.88
#